data_AF-A0A970YIB1-F1
#
_entry.id   AF-A0A970YIB1-F1
#
_cell.length_a   1.000
_cell.length_b   1.000
_cell.length_c   1.000
_cell.angle_alpha   90.00
_cell.angle_beta   90.00
_cell.angle_gamma   90.00
#
_symmetry.space_group_name_H-M   'P 1'
#
loop_
_entity.id
_entity.type
_entity.pdbx_description
1 polymer ?
#
loop_
_entity_poly.entity_id
_entity_poly.type
_entity_poly.pdbx_seq_one_letter_code
_entity_poly.pdbx_strand_id
1 'polypeptide(L)'
;MLAEMVQAGTLPPVEERLPVDPMVIEPIAEVGNYCDTWLRCETNPGHVAARLGAEPLVMWDRDAKTILPNLAHKWEISADG
;
A
#
# COMPACT_ATOMS: atom_id res chain seq x y z
N MET A 1 -7.58 12.70 13.22
CA MET A 1 -6.10 12.56 13.24
C MET A 1 -5.41 13.28 12.08
N LEU A 2 -5.29 12.74 10.85
CA LEU A 2 -4.47 13.39 9.81
C LEU A 2 -5.01 14.77 9.38
N ALA A 3 -6.33 14.91 9.24
CA ALA A 3 -6.94 16.20 8.90
C ALA A 3 -6.66 17.29 9.94
N GLU A 4 -6.68 16.93 11.23
CA GLU A 4 -6.37 17.86 12.33
C GLU A 4 -4.90 18.27 12.31
N MET A 5 -3.98 17.36 11.96
CA MET A 5 -2.55 17.68 11.80
C MET A 5 -2.30 18.65 10.64
N VAL A 6 -3.05 18.52 9.54
CA VAL A 6 -3.02 19.48 8.43
C VAL A 6 -3.54 20.84 8.89
N GLN A 7 -4.67 20.88 9.60
CA GLN A 7 -5.21 22.12 10.17
C GLN A 7 -4.26 22.78 11.16
N ALA A 8 -3.53 21.99 11.94
CA ALA A 8 -2.52 22.46 12.88
C ALA A 8 -1.20 22.88 12.19
N GLY A 9 -1.05 22.66 10.89
CA GLY A 9 0.17 22.99 10.12
C GLY A 9 1.36 22.07 10.40
N THR A 10 1.16 20.94 11.10
CA THR A 10 2.22 19.97 11.41
C THR A 10 2.35 18.87 10.35
N LEU A 11 1.42 18.82 9.40
CA LEU A 11 1.45 17.91 8.25
C LEU A 11 1.07 18.67 6.98
N PRO A 12 1.79 18.49 5.85
CA PRO A 12 1.36 19.04 4.56
C PRO A 12 -0.01 18.48 4.12
N PRO A 13 -0.77 19.23 3.29
CA PRO A 13 -2.03 18.74 2.71
C PRO A 13 -1.82 17.46 1.90
N VAL A 14 -2.88 16.69 1.67
CA VAL A 14 -2.75 15.35 1.07
C VAL A 14 -2.23 15.41 -0.37
N GLU A 15 -2.59 16.45 -1.10
CA GLU A 15 -2.20 16.71 -2.48
C GLU A 15 -0.69 16.93 -2.62
N GLU A 16 -0.03 17.48 -1.59
CA GLU A 16 1.42 17.66 -1.57
C GLU A 16 2.17 16.39 -1.13
N ARG A 17 1.48 15.46 -0.46
CA ARG A 17 2.07 14.21 0.04
C ARG A 17 1.96 13.06 -0.96
N LEU A 18 0.94 13.07 -1.80
CA LEU A 18 0.76 12.06 -2.82
C LEU A 18 1.75 12.25 -3.99
N PRO A 19 2.22 11.16 -4.62
CA PRO A 19 2.92 11.26 -5.89
C PRO A 19 1.97 11.79 -6.97
N VAL A 20 2.55 12.31 -8.06
CA VAL A 20 1.78 12.78 -9.23
C VAL A 20 0.92 11.67 -9.83
N ASP A 21 1.44 10.43 -9.81
CA ASP A 21 0.75 9.22 -10.27
C ASP A 21 0.58 8.25 -9.10
N PRO A 22 -0.51 8.36 -8.30
CA PRO A 22 -0.75 7.48 -7.18
C PRO A 22 -1.26 6.12 -7.65
N MET A 23 -0.81 5.05 -6.99
CA MET A 23 -1.38 3.73 -7.18
C MET A 23 -2.86 3.73 -6.78
N VAL A 24 -3.73 3.33 -7.70
CA VAL A 24 -5.16 3.19 -7.46
C VAL A 24 -5.48 1.73 -7.15
N ILE A 25 -6.02 1.48 -5.97
CA ILE A 25 -6.36 0.14 -5.49
C ILE A 25 -7.87 -0.07 -5.65
N GLU A 26 -8.27 -1.06 -6.45
CA GLU A 26 -9.67 -1.47 -6.57
C GLU A 26 -10.10 -2.31 -5.35
N PRO A 27 -11.17 -1.94 -4.62
CA PRO A 27 -11.62 -2.72 -3.49
C PRO A 27 -12.18 -4.09 -3.91
N ILE A 28 -11.94 -5.11 -3.09
CA ILE A 28 -12.44 -6.47 -3.35
C ILE A 28 -13.96 -6.56 -3.26
N ALA A 29 -14.58 -5.78 -2.37
CA ALA A 29 -16.02 -5.80 -2.11
C ALA A 29 -16.64 -4.41 -2.19
N GLU A 30 -16.15 -3.48 -1.37
CA GLU A 30 -16.65 -2.11 -1.31
C GLU A 30 -15.57 -1.14 -0.82
N VAL A 31 -15.79 0.15 -1.04
CA VAL A 31 -14.92 1.22 -0.53
C VAL A 31 -14.90 1.19 0.99
N GLY A 32 -13.70 1.08 1.57
CA GLY A 32 -13.52 0.99 3.02
C GLY A 32 -13.69 2.32 3.76
N ASN A 33 -13.82 2.23 5.08
CA ASN A 33 -13.78 3.36 6.00
C ASN A 33 -12.46 3.35 6.78
N TYR A 34 -11.95 4.54 7.15
CA TYR A 34 -10.81 4.63 8.05
C TYR A 34 -11.14 3.97 9.40
N CYS A 35 -10.21 3.16 9.89
CA CYS A 35 -10.27 2.54 11.20
C CYS A 35 -9.09 2.98 12.05
N ASP A 36 -9.23 2.89 13.37
CA ASP A 36 -8.17 3.29 14.30
C ASP A 36 -7.21 2.11 14.57
N THR A 37 -7.69 1.08 15.27
CA THR A 37 -6.87 -0.09 15.64
C THR A 37 -7.36 -1.37 14.99
N TRP A 38 -6.47 -2.07 14.30
CA TRP A 38 -6.69 -3.46 13.87
C TRP A 38 -6.09 -4.44 14.88
N LEU A 39 -6.95 -5.04 15.71
CA LEU A 39 -6.51 -6.03 16.70
C LEU A 39 -6.14 -7.36 16.04
N ARG A 40 -4.90 -7.80 16.24
CA ARG A 40 -4.35 -9.04 15.66
C ARG A 40 -3.52 -9.81 16.69
N CYS A 41 -3.36 -11.12 16.45
CA CYS A 41 -2.44 -11.98 17.17
C CYS A 41 -1.51 -12.66 16.16
N GLU A 42 -0.21 -12.67 16.44
CA GLU A 42 0.81 -13.31 15.61
C GLU A 42 1.75 -14.10 16.52
N THR A 43 2.21 -15.25 16.04
CA THR A 43 3.21 -16.07 16.74
C THR A 43 4.64 -15.71 16.35
N ASN A 44 4.81 -14.87 15.33
CA ASN A 44 6.10 -14.40 14.85
C ASN A 44 6.04 -12.89 14.56
N PRO A 45 6.80 -12.04 15.27
CA PRO A 45 6.79 -10.59 15.04
C PRO A 45 7.29 -10.21 13.64
N GLY A 46 8.13 -11.04 13.00
CA GLY A 46 8.62 -10.79 11.64
C GLY A 46 7.53 -10.81 10.56
N HIS A 47 6.39 -11.45 10.82
CA HIS A 47 5.26 -11.47 9.88
C HIS A 47 4.62 -10.10 9.69
N VAL A 48 4.70 -9.20 10.68
CA VAL A 48 4.14 -7.85 10.56
C VAL A 48 4.89 -7.09 9.45
N ALA A 49 6.22 -7.08 9.51
CA ALA A 49 7.04 -6.43 8.49
C ALA A 49 6.93 -7.12 7.13
N ALA A 50 6.94 -8.45 7.09
CA ALA A 50 6.98 -9.21 5.84
C ALA A 50 5.64 -9.36 5.12
N ARG A 51 4.50 -9.18 5.80
CA ARG A 51 3.16 -9.41 5.21
C ARG A 51 2.21 -8.21 5.26
N LEU A 52 2.41 -7.27 6.18
CA LEU A 52 1.51 -6.12 6.34
C LEU A 52 2.15 -4.80 5.93
N GLY A 53 3.44 -4.64 6.24
CA GLY A 53 4.21 -3.45 5.89
C GLY A 53 5.18 -3.67 4.73
N ALA A 54 5.04 -4.79 4.01
CA ALA A 54 5.93 -5.10 2.91
C ALA A 54 5.52 -4.31 1.66
N GLU A 55 6.44 -3.50 1.16
CA GLU A 55 6.28 -2.73 -0.07
C GLU A 55 7.33 -3.18 -1.11
N PRO A 56 7.12 -4.34 -1.77
CA PRO A 56 8.04 -4.82 -2.81
C PRO A 56 7.96 -3.97 -4.09
N LEU A 57 8.85 -4.23 -5.06
CA LEU A 57 8.75 -3.60 -6.39
C LEU A 57 7.46 -3.98 -7.10
N VAL A 58 7.10 -5.26 -7.06
CA VAL A 58 5.88 -5.84 -7.63
C VAL A 58 5.28 -6.82 -6.63
N MET A 59 3.98 -7.07 -6.72
CA MET A 59 3.26 -7.96 -5.81
C MET A 59 2.51 -9.07 -6.56
N TRP A 60 2.23 -10.17 -5.88
CA TRP A 60 1.35 -11.21 -6.41
C TRP A 60 -0.11 -10.84 -6.19
N ASP A 61 -0.95 -11.06 -7.20
CA ASP A 61 -2.39 -11.07 -7.00
C ASP A 61 -2.84 -12.30 -6.19
N ARG A 62 -4.09 -12.28 -5.74
CA ARG A 62 -4.74 -13.33 -4.95
C ARG A 62 -4.82 -14.67 -5.67
N ASP A 63 -4.70 -14.68 -7.00
CA ASP A 63 -4.62 -15.88 -7.82
C ASP A 63 -3.24 -16.57 -7.76
N ALA A 64 -2.24 -15.92 -7.15
CA ALA A 64 -0.85 -16.35 -7.06
C ALA A 64 -0.18 -16.61 -8.43
N LYS A 65 -0.67 -15.98 -9.49
CA LYS A 65 -0.20 -16.14 -10.88
C LYS A 65 0.04 -14.79 -11.55
N THR A 66 -0.77 -13.79 -11.22
CA THR A 66 -0.68 -12.46 -11.80
C THR A 66 0.27 -11.60 -10.98
N ILE A 67 1.19 -10.91 -11.67
CA ILE A 67 2.07 -9.92 -11.06
C ILE A 67 1.43 -8.55 -11.22
N LEU A 68 1.17 -7.88 -10.10
CA LEU A 68 0.63 -6.52 -10.04
C LEU A 68 1.73 -5.50 -9.72
N PRO A 69 1.59 -4.26 -10.19
CA PRO A 69 2.45 -3.16 -9.76
C PRO A 69 2.40 -2.94 -8.24
N ASN A 70 3.52 -2.46 -7.70
CA ASN A 70 3.56 -1.87 -6.36
C ASN A 70 4.44 -0.61 -6.39
N LEU A 71 5.65 -0.64 -5.81
CA LEU A 71 6.57 0.50 -5.92
C LEU A 71 7.04 0.73 -7.37
N ALA A 72 7.19 -0.33 -8.16
CA ALA A 72 7.44 -0.23 -9.60
C ALA A 72 6.10 -0.23 -10.35
N HIS A 73 5.75 0.91 -10.95
CA HIS A 73 4.52 1.06 -11.75
C HIS A 73 4.60 0.32 -13.10
N LYS A 74 5.81 0.05 -13.60
CA LYS A 74 6.06 -0.67 -14.85
C LYS A 74 7.38 -1.44 -14.77
N TRP A 75 7.42 -2.58 -15.43
CA TRP A 75 8.64 -3.36 -15.68
C TRP A 75 8.59 -3.97 -17.08
N GLU A 76 9.75 -4.39 -17.57
CA GLU A 76 9.91 -5.09 -18.84
C GLU A 76 10.86 -6.27 -18.62
N ILE A 77 10.59 -7.40 -19.27
CA ILE A 77 11.44 -8.59 -19.22
C ILE A 77 12.13 -8.69 -20.57
N SER A 78 13.46 -8.77 -20.59
CA SER A 78 14.25 -8.88 -21.81
C SER A 78 14.11 -10.27 -22.45
N ALA A 79 14.59 -10.41 -23.68
CA ALA A 79 14.46 -11.65 -24.45
C ALA A 79 15.21 -12.84 -23.84
N ASP A 80 16.22 -12.57 -23.01
CA ASP A 80 17.03 -13.56 -22.28
C ASP A 80 16.45 -13.94 -20.91
N GLY A 81 15.38 -13.27 -20.47
CA GLY A 81 14.73 -13.50 -19.17
C GLY A 81 15.53 -12.92 -18.01
#